data_AF-A0A3M1VPY7-F1
#
_entry.id   AF-A0A3M1VPY7-F1
#
_cell.length_a   1.000
_cell.length_b   1.000
_cell.length_c   1.000
_cell.angle_alpha   90.00
_cell.angle_beta   90.00
_cell.angle_gamma   90.00
#
_symmetry.space_group_name_H-M   'P 1'
#
loop_
_entity.id
_entity.type
_entity.pdbx_description
1 polymer ?
#
loop_
_entity_poly.entity_id
_entity_poly.type
_entity_poly.pdbx_seq_one_letter_code
_entity_poly.pdbx_strand_id
1 'polypeptide(L)'
;MNKLKVVSLAIVSFSLTTFSVARAEIGTSTPQEPVSQCSELIKECFVSSDTERTNCFYSSATHPFCEGTALGKLAFKRWAMSPDRSSGKQPPPALLGPQLVDKNCLMNFDNSWSSALVKGGLGQARIKSLDQKLESCRKEISIELTRP
;
A
#
# COMPACT_ATOMS: atom_id res chain seq x y z
N MET A 1 60.76 5.77 29.56
CA MET A 1 60.33 7.13 29.93
C MET A 1 58.91 7.33 29.46
N ASN A 2 58.02 7.61 30.40
CA ASN A 2 56.56 7.56 30.31
C ASN A 2 55.96 8.75 29.57
N LYS A 3 54.88 8.55 28.81
CA LYS A 3 53.81 9.56 28.64
C LYS A 3 52.44 8.88 28.52
N LEU A 4 51.82 8.61 29.67
CA LEU A 4 50.37 8.38 29.77
C LEU A 4 49.66 9.70 29.43
N LYS A 5 48.75 9.67 28.45
CA LYS A 5 47.79 10.76 28.21
C LYS A 5 46.53 10.48 29.03
N VAL A 6 46.28 11.35 30.00
CA VAL A 6 45.05 11.40 30.80
C VAL A 6 43.97 12.04 29.93
N VAL A 7 42.87 11.32 29.69
CA VAL A 7 41.68 11.87 29.03
C VAL A 7 40.66 12.16 30.12
N SER A 8 40.45 13.44 30.41
CA SER A 8 39.43 13.93 31.33
C SER A 8 38.03 13.65 30.79
N LEU A 9 37.24 12.88 31.53
CA LEU A 9 35.78 12.81 31.37
C LEU A 9 35.17 14.06 32.02
N ALA A 10 34.51 14.89 31.20
CA ALA A 10 33.63 15.94 31.71
C ALA A 10 32.23 15.36 31.94
N ILE A 11 31.82 15.28 33.21
CA ILE A 11 30.47 14.89 33.62
C ILE A 11 29.60 16.14 33.47
N VAL A 12 28.71 16.15 32.48
CA VAL A 12 27.71 17.21 32.32
C VAL A 12 26.51 16.85 33.20
N SER A 13 26.39 17.57 34.31
CA SER A 13 25.22 17.51 35.20
C SER A 13 24.00 18.12 34.51
N PHE A 14 23.02 17.29 34.14
CA PHE A 14 21.72 17.74 33.65
C PHE A 14 20.75 17.89 34.83
N SER A 15 20.35 19.14 35.13
CA SER A 15 19.31 19.44 36.09
C SER A 15 17.95 18.95 35.57
N LEU A 16 17.28 18.06 36.31
CA LEU A 16 15.90 17.66 36.02
C LEU A 16 14.94 18.79 36.41
N THR A 17 14.40 19.49 35.43
CA THR A 17 13.20 20.31 35.59
C THR A 17 11.96 19.45 35.43
N THR A 18 11.24 19.23 36.53
CA THR A 18 9.91 18.62 36.56
C THR A 18 8.87 19.60 35.99
N PHE A 19 8.46 19.38 34.74
CA PHE A 19 7.29 20.06 34.18
C PHE A 19 6.02 19.34 34.65
N SER A 20 5.24 20.01 35.50
CA SER A 20 3.84 19.62 35.75
C SER A 20 2.98 20.10 34.57
N VAL A 21 2.55 19.16 33.73
CA VAL A 21 1.56 19.43 32.70
C VAL A 21 0.16 19.30 33.32
N ALA A 22 -0.58 20.40 33.28
CA ALA A 22 -1.99 20.45 33.64
C ALA A 22 -2.79 19.53 32.73
N ARG A 23 -3.58 18.65 33.35
CA ARG A 23 -4.49 17.69 32.72
C ARG A 23 -5.68 18.44 32.13
N ALA A 24 -5.55 18.88 30.88
CA ALA A 24 -6.67 19.30 30.05
C ALA A 24 -7.36 18.06 29.48
N GLU A 25 -8.68 18.19 29.31
CA GLU A 25 -9.68 17.15 29.13
C GLU A 25 -9.33 16.06 28.12
N ILE A 26 -9.57 14.82 28.55
CA ILE A 26 -9.46 13.60 27.75
C ILE A 26 -10.63 13.61 26.76
N GLY A 27 -10.46 14.34 25.66
CA GLY A 27 -11.10 14.01 24.41
C GLY A 27 -10.53 12.68 23.98
N THR A 28 -11.29 11.61 24.15
CA THR A 28 -10.95 10.25 23.70
C THR A 28 -10.71 10.28 22.20
N SER A 29 -9.47 10.55 21.78
CA SER A 29 -8.98 10.27 20.45
C SER A 29 -8.86 8.76 20.35
N THR A 30 -9.95 8.11 19.96
CA THR A 30 -9.96 6.72 19.54
C THR A 30 -8.78 6.53 18.58
N PRO A 31 -7.94 5.49 18.71
CA PRO A 31 -6.92 5.19 17.73
C PRO A 31 -7.57 5.07 16.37
N GLN A 32 -7.49 6.14 15.57
CA GLN A 32 -8.11 6.17 14.26
C GLN A 32 -7.23 5.28 13.39
N GLU A 33 -7.71 4.07 13.17
CA GLU A 33 -6.92 2.97 12.65
C GLU A 33 -6.19 3.33 11.34
N PRO A 34 -4.98 2.79 11.14
CA PRO A 34 -4.19 2.96 9.91
C PRO A 34 -4.95 2.59 8.62
N VAL A 35 -6.02 1.78 8.74
CA VAL A 35 -6.90 1.39 7.64
C VAL A 35 -7.59 2.59 6.99
N SER A 36 -7.99 3.61 7.76
CA SER A 36 -8.68 4.79 7.23
C SER A 36 -7.77 5.59 6.29
N GLN A 37 -6.51 5.80 6.70
CA GLN A 37 -5.53 6.57 5.93
C GLN A 37 -5.12 5.86 4.63
N CYS A 38 -4.95 4.54 4.68
CA CYS A 38 -4.68 3.77 3.47
C CYS A 38 -5.85 3.85 2.48
N SER A 39 -7.09 3.84 2.97
CA SER A 39 -8.27 3.91 2.11
C SER A 39 -8.38 5.26 1.39
N GLU A 40 -8.00 6.37 2.02
CA GLU A 40 -7.98 7.68 1.36
C GLU A 40 -6.91 7.75 0.25
N LEU A 41 -5.69 7.28 0.52
CA LEU A 41 -4.63 7.22 -0.51
C LEU A 41 -5.03 6.41 -1.74
N ILE A 42 -5.82 5.35 -1.54
CA ILE A 42 -6.30 4.51 -2.65
C ILE A 42 -7.50 5.16 -3.35
N LYS A 43 -8.37 5.88 -2.64
CA LYS A 43 -9.45 6.66 -3.26
C LYS A 43 -8.91 7.70 -4.23
N GLU A 44 -7.85 8.41 -3.86
CA GLU A 44 -7.20 9.42 -4.70
C GLU A 44 -6.74 8.85 -6.05
N CYS A 45 -6.28 7.58 -6.08
CA CYS A 45 -5.88 6.93 -7.32
C CYS A 45 -7.02 6.82 -8.34
N PHE A 46 -8.27 6.71 -7.90
CA PHE A 46 -9.42 6.62 -8.80
C PHE A 46 -9.79 7.95 -9.47
N VAL A 47 -9.22 9.08 -9.03
CA VAL A 47 -9.38 10.39 -9.67
C VAL A 47 -8.45 10.54 -10.88
N SER A 48 -7.35 9.77 -10.92
CA SER A 48 -6.32 9.86 -11.96
C SER A 48 -6.71 9.15 -13.26
N SER A 49 -6.04 9.51 -14.36
CA SER A 49 -6.14 8.77 -15.64
C SER A 49 -5.67 7.31 -15.50
N ASP A 50 -6.01 6.43 -16.43
CA ASP A 50 -5.70 4.99 -16.28
C ASP A 50 -4.19 4.70 -16.08
N THR A 51 -3.32 5.38 -16.84
CA THR A 51 -1.85 5.20 -16.73
C THR A 51 -1.30 5.73 -15.40
N GLU A 52 -1.76 6.90 -14.97
CA GLU A 52 -1.36 7.50 -13.69
C GLU A 52 -1.92 6.71 -12.51
N ARG A 53 -3.14 6.18 -12.65
CA ARG A 53 -3.82 5.35 -11.65
C ARG A 53 -3.02 4.10 -11.34
N THR A 54 -2.47 3.43 -12.35
CA THR A 54 -1.58 2.27 -12.13
C THR A 54 -0.39 2.65 -11.25
N ASN A 55 0.31 3.74 -11.56
CA ASN A 55 1.44 4.20 -10.75
C ASN A 55 1.02 4.65 -9.35
N CYS A 56 -0.14 5.29 -9.22
CA CYS A 56 -0.71 5.67 -7.93
C CYS A 56 -0.97 4.43 -7.06
N PHE A 57 -1.55 3.35 -7.60
CA PHE A 57 -1.77 2.12 -6.82
C PHE A 57 -0.46 1.52 -6.29
N TYR A 58 0.61 1.57 -7.08
CA TYR A 58 1.93 1.13 -6.60
C TYR A 58 2.43 2.01 -5.45
N SER A 59 2.46 3.32 -5.64
CA SER A 59 2.91 4.28 -4.62
C SER A 59 2.11 4.14 -3.34
N SER A 60 0.78 4.11 -3.43
CA SER A 60 -0.12 3.92 -2.30
C SER A 60 0.10 2.56 -1.64
N ALA A 61 0.28 1.47 -2.38
CA ALA A 61 0.54 0.15 -1.80
C ALA A 61 1.86 0.07 -1.01
N THR A 62 2.89 0.79 -1.46
CA THR A 62 4.19 0.86 -0.78
C THR A 62 4.26 1.94 0.31
N HIS A 63 3.18 2.71 0.50
CA HIS A 63 3.15 3.76 1.51
C HIS A 63 3.12 3.14 2.92
N PRO A 64 3.79 3.70 3.94
CA PRO A 64 3.81 3.15 5.31
C PRO A 64 2.43 2.89 5.93
N PHE A 65 1.41 3.65 5.54
CA PHE A 65 0.03 3.44 6.00
C PHE A 65 -0.67 2.23 5.35
N CYS A 66 -0.20 1.79 4.19
CA CYS A 66 -0.78 0.68 3.43
C CYS A 66 0.10 -0.56 3.42
N GLU A 67 1.41 -0.42 3.61
CA GLU A 67 2.37 -1.52 3.57
C GLU A 67 1.99 -2.61 4.58
N GLY A 68 1.98 -3.87 4.13
CA GLY A 68 1.58 -5.02 4.95
C GLY A 68 0.07 -5.16 5.21
N THR A 69 -0.73 -4.12 5.00
CA THR A 69 -2.19 -4.16 5.19
C THR A 69 -2.89 -4.98 4.08
N ALA A 70 -4.10 -5.47 4.35
CA ALA A 70 -4.89 -6.20 3.35
C ALA A 70 -5.24 -5.32 2.14
N LEU A 71 -5.51 -4.04 2.38
CA LEU A 71 -5.86 -3.08 1.33
C LEU A 71 -4.64 -2.70 0.47
N GLY A 72 -3.47 -2.50 1.09
CA GLY A 72 -2.22 -2.29 0.37
C GLY A 72 -1.80 -3.49 -0.48
N LYS A 73 -1.98 -4.71 0.03
CA LYS A 73 -1.77 -5.94 -0.77
C LYS A 73 -2.68 -6.01 -1.99
N LEU A 74 -3.96 -5.64 -1.83
CA LEU A 74 -4.91 -5.59 -2.95
C LEU A 74 -4.49 -4.54 -3.99
N ALA A 75 -4.06 -3.35 -3.56
CA ALA A 75 -3.54 -2.30 -4.43
C ALA A 75 -2.29 -2.73 -5.21
N PHE A 76 -1.33 -3.34 -4.53
CA PHE A 76 -0.13 -3.88 -5.16
C PHE A 76 -0.46 -4.92 -6.22
N LYS A 77 -1.38 -5.83 -5.90
CA LYS A 77 -1.84 -6.89 -6.81
C LYS A 77 -2.55 -6.31 -8.03
N ARG A 78 -3.39 -5.30 -7.85
CA ARG A 78 -4.05 -4.59 -8.94
C ARG A 78 -3.05 -3.86 -9.84
N TRP A 79 -2.04 -3.22 -9.27
CA TRP A 79 -0.92 -2.64 -10.03
C TRP A 79 -0.21 -3.71 -10.87
N ALA A 80 0.12 -4.86 -10.27
CA ALA A 80 0.81 -5.96 -10.95
C ALA A 80 0.00 -6.54 -12.12
N MET A 81 -1.33 -6.42 -12.12
CA MET A 81 -2.18 -6.84 -13.24
C MET A 81 -2.31 -5.79 -14.36
N SER A 82 -1.72 -4.60 -14.21
CA SER A 82 -1.80 -3.58 -15.24
C SER A 82 -0.90 -3.94 -16.42
N PRO A 83 -1.40 -3.87 -17.67
CA PRO A 83 -0.60 -4.15 -18.87
C PRO A 83 0.51 -3.10 -19.07
N ASP A 84 0.22 -1.84 -18.74
CA ASP A 84 1.12 -0.72 -18.90
C ASP A 84 1.77 -0.36 -17.56
N ARG A 85 2.82 -1.10 -17.20
CA ARG A 85 3.65 -0.77 -16.02
C ARG A 85 4.64 0.33 -16.40
N SER A 86 4.14 1.54 -16.62
CA SER A 86 4.93 2.71 -17.05
C SER A 86 5.73 3.37 -15.93
N SER A 87 6.01 2.67 -14.82
CA SER A 87 6.92 3.20 -13.83
C SER A 87 8.31 3.24 -14.47
N GLY A 88 8.91 4.43 -14.58
CA GLY A 88 10.31 4.60 -15.04
C GLY A 88 11.36 3.84 -14.20
N LYS A 89 10.91 3.13 -13.15
CA LYS A 89 11.61 2.03 -12.49
C LYS A 89 11.17 0.73 -13.13
N GLN A 90 12.13 0.04 -13.75
CA GLN A 90 11.99 -1.27 -14.37
C GLN A 90 10.97 -2.12 -13.58
N PRO A 91 9.81 -2.48 -14.17
CA PRO A 91 8.87 -3.34 -13.47
C PRO A 91 9.62 -4.61 -13.08
N PRO A 92 9.43 -5.14 -11.86
CA PRO A 92 10.07 -6.38 -11.47
C PRO A 92 9.76 -7.40 -12.57
N PRO A 93 10.79 -8.12 -13.07
CA PRO A 93 10.61 -9.03 -14.19
C PRO A 93 9.43 -9.92 -13.85
N ALA A 94 8.43 -9.94 -14.74
CA ALA A 94 7.32 -10.85 -14.60
C ALA A 94 7.92 -12.26 -14.70
N LEU A 95 8.29 -12.84 -13.56
CA LEU A 95 8.89 -14.18 -13.41
C LEU A 95 8.01 -15.28 -14.03
N LEU A 96 6.78 -14.94 -14.45
CA LEU A 96 5.77 -15.83 -14.99
C LEU A 96 5.35 -15.49 -16.44
N GLY A 97 6.11 -14.64 -17.15
CA GLY A 97 5.78 -14.22 -18.52
C GLY A 97 4.65 -13.19 -18.60
N PRO A 98 4.16 -12.87 -19.82
CA PRO A 98 3.05 -11.94 -20.02
C PRO A 98 1.80 -12.46 -19.31
N GLN A 99 1.38 -11.77 -18.25
CA GLN A 99 0.10 -12.07 -17.61
C GLN A 99 -1.00 -11.64 -18.58
N LEU A 100 -1.73 -12.60 -19.16
CA LEU A 100 -2.93 -12.29 -19.92
C LEU A 100 -4.01 -11.86 -18.93
N VAL A 101 -4.35 -10.58 -18.93
CA VAL A 101 -5.39 -10.02 -18.05
C VAL A 101 -6.52 -9.47 -18.90
N ASP A 102 -7.76 -9.75 -18.50
CA ASP A 102 -8.93 -9.18 -19.13
C ASP A 102 -9.12 -7.70 -18.73
N LYS A 103 -8.92 -6.79 -19.68
CA LYS A 103 -9.05 -5.33 -19.46
C LYS A 103 -10.45 -4.94 -19.00
N ASN A 104 -11.50 -5.53 -19.57
CA ASN A 104 -12.88 -5.23 -19.19
C ASN A 104 -13.17 -5.74 -17.78
N CYS A 105 -12.62 -6.91 -17.41
CA CYS A 105 -12.70 -7.40 -16.03
C CYS A 105 -12.04 -6.43 -15.04
N LEU A 106 -10.84 -5.94 -15.34
CA LEU A 106 -10.14 -4.97 -14.48
C LEU A 106 -10.92 -3.68 -14.30
N MET A 107 -11.51 -3.13 -15.37
CA MET A 107 -12.36 -1.94 -15.27
C MET A 107 -13.58 -2.18 -14.37
N ASN A 108 -14.24 -3.33 -14.50
CA ASN A 108 -15.37 -3.69 -13.65
C ASN A 108 -14.97 -3.92 -12.19
N PHE A 109 -13.78 -4.47 -11.97
CA PHE A 109 -13.16 -4.56 -10.65
C PHE A 109 -12.93 -3.16 -10.06
N ASP A 110 -12.28 -2.26 -10.80
CA ASP A 110 -11.97 -0.89 -10.39
C ASP A 110 -13.24 -0.13 -9.98
N ASN A 111 -14.31 -0.23 -10.78
CA ASN A 111 -15.62 0.36 -10.45
C ASN A 111 -16.23 -0.21 -9.17
N SER A 112 -16.08 -1.52 -8.95
CA SER A 112 -16.60 -2.17 -7.74
C SER A 112 -15.83 -1.77 -6.50
N TRP A 113 -14.51 -1.60 -6.65
CA TRP A 113 -13.61 -1.24 -5.57
C TRP A 113 -13.78 0.23 -5.18
N SER A 114 -13.83 1.15 -6.15
CA SER A 114 -14.10 2.57 -5.90
C SER A 114 -15.44 2.77 -5.20
N SER A 115 -16.49 2.06 -5.64
CA SER A 115 -17.80 2.08 -4.96
C SER A 115 -17.72 1.59 -3.52
N ALA A 116 -16.94 0.55 -3.23
CA ALA A 116 -16.77 0.03 -1.88
C ALA A 116 -16.00 1.01 -0.97
N LEU A 117 -14.99 1.69 -1.51
CA LEU A 117 -14.22 2.72 -0.82
C LEU A 117 -15.09 3.91 -0.44
N VAL A 118 -15.89 4.44 -1.38
CA VAL A 118 -16.75 5.62 -1.14
C VAL A 118 -17.82 5.32 -0.09
N LYS A 119 -18.35 4.10 -0.06
CA LYS A 119 -19.35 3.69 0.95
C LYS A 119 -18.76 3.46 2.35
N GLY A 120 -17.44 3.53 2.52
CA GLY A 120 -16.77 3.30 3.81
C GLY A 120 -16.82 1.84 4.28
N GLY A 121 -17.27 0.91 3.44
CA GLY A 121 -17.58 -0.48 3.81
C GLY A 121 -16.46 -1.48 3.51
N LEU A 122 -15.21 -1.18 3.87
CA LEU A 122 -14.05 -2.07 3.62
C LEU A 122 -13.67 -2.92 4.83
N GLY A 123 -14.61 -3.73 5.31
CA GLY A 123 -14.29 -4.80 6.23
C GLY A 123 -13.46 -5.91 5.56
N GLN A 124 -12.81 -6.75 6.36
CA GLN A 124 -11.93 -7.82 5.88
C GLN A 124 -12.62 -8.78 4.89
N ALA A 125 -13.89 -9.10 5.11
CA ALA A 125 -14.68 -9.94 4.20
C ALA A 125 -14.85 -9.30 2.82
N ARG A 126 -15.04 -7.98 2.77
CA ARG A 126 -15.18 -7.23 1.51
C ARG A 126 -13.86 -7.17 0.76
N ILE A 127 -12.75 -6.95 1.46
CA ILE A 127 -11.40 -6.97 0.87
C ILE A 127 -11.09 -8.35 0.28
N LYS A 128 -11.42 -9.43 1.00
CA LYS A 128 -11.26 -10.81 0.49
C LYS A 128 -12.09 -11.06 -0.77
N SER A 129 -13.34 -10.59 -0.81
CA SER A 129 -14.20 -10.70 -1.99
C SER A 129 -13.64 -9.92 -3.19
N LEU A 130 -13.10 -8.71 -2.95
CA LEU A 130 -12.42 -7.93 -3.97
C LEU A 130 -11.16 -8.64 -4.49
N ASP A 131 -10.37 -9.24 -3.60
CA ASP A 131 -9.18 -10.00 -3.98
C ASP A 131 -9.49 -11.20 -4.89
N GLN A 132 -10.56 -11.95 -4.58
CA GLN A 132 -11.06 -13.02 -5.43
C GLN A 132 -11.54 -12.51 -6.80
N LYS A 133 -12.27 -11.39 -6.80
CA LYS A 133 -12.74 -10.75 -8.03
C LYS A 133 -11.57 -10.31 -8.91
N LEU A 134 -10.53 -9.72 -8.32
CA LEU A 134 -9.32 -9.34 -9.03
C LEU A 134 -8.62 -10.56 -9.65
N GLU A 135 -8.50 -11.67 -8.91
CA GLU A 135 -7.90 -12.90 -9.43
C GLU A 135 -8.66 -13.49 -10.61
N SER A 136 -10.00 -13.40 -10.60
CA SER A 136 -10.80 -13.86 -11.74
C SER A 136 -10.55 -13.09 -13.05
N CYS A 137 -9.85 -11.94 -13.00
CA CYS A 137 -9.45 -11.20 -14.19
C CYS A 137 -8.22 -11.79 -14.90
N ARG A 138 -7.49 -12.71 -14.26
CA ARG A 138 -6.42 -13.46 -14.93
C ARG A 138 -7.03 -14.44 -15.92
N LYS A 139 -6.59 -14.38 -17.18
CA LYS A 139 -6.94 -15.41 -18.16
C LYS A 139 -6.03 -16.60 -17.97
N GLU A 140 -6.62 -17.79 -17.89
CA GLU A 140 -5.83 -19.01 -18.03
C GLU A 140 -5.23 -19.03 -19.43
N ILE A 141 -3.90 -19.12 -19.51
CA ILE A 141 -3.25 -19.43 -20.78
C ILE A 141 -3.53 -20.91 -21.01
N SER A 142 -4.66 -21.24 -21.66
CA SER A 142 -4.85 -22.55 -22.24
C SER A 142 -3.82 -22.67 -23.37
N ILE A 143 -2.60 -23.13 -23.03
CA ILE A 143 -1.64 -23.54 -24.03
C ILE A 143 -2.19 -24.85 -24.60
N GLU A 144 -3.16 -24.72 -25.50
CA GLU A 144 -3.46 -25.78 -26.45
C GLU A 144 -2.23 -25.80 -27.37
N LEU A 145 -1.19 -26.52 -26.90
CA LEU A 145 -0.04 -26.90 -27.70
C LEU A 145 -0.62 -27.76 -28.82
N THR A 146 -1.03 -27.13 -29.91
CA THR A 146 -1.17 -27.78 -31.21
C THR A 146 0.23 -28.28 -31.56
N ARG A 147 0.50 -29.51 -31.13
CA ARG A 147 1.64 -30.30 -31.55
C ARG A 147 1.43 -30.57 -33.05
N PRO A 148 2.40 -30.24 -33.92
CA PRO A 148 2.31 -30.55 -35.34
C PRO A 148 2.24 -32.05 -35.60
#